data_AF-A0AAU6S8G4-F1
#
_entry.id   AF-A0AAU6S8G4-F1
#
_cell.length_a   1.000
_cell.length_b   1.000
_cell.length_c   1.000
_cell.angle_alpha   90.00
_cell.angle_beta   90.00
_cell.angle_gamma   90.00
#
_symmetry.space_group_name_H-M   'P 1'
#
loop_
_entity.id
_entity.type
_entity.pdbx_description
1 polymer ?
#
loop_
_entity_poly.entity_id
_entity_poly.type
_entity_poly.pdbx_seq_one_letter_code
_entity_poly.pdbx_strand_id
1 'polypeptide(L)'
;MGGSQHPTWRGVEGPLFDRLPADPGARKPGVHGTSSEYVCLRPTGREVAIAEHTRPLRRAVSYTARLADQPRLLLAIKTSLAAVLAWYLAPLIPFTEDQYSYYAPLGALVTMHPTIARSAQVGGQVLMGLALGIALSLCGIAALRLGVPGGVVLGVVIGVGVLLGGWRLLGAGGDWVALAALFVLLAAGGDPEGFSISYLGTTAFGVVVGIAVNLIIVPPLYLRRASERLSALRDAVTGVLRDAADAVADDQLDPERFRAALDDLGETRSAVTEVVDEADESARANPRRRRHQEEREENARRMAALERTAFLTRELIDLLVELEASDDVALTGAVRERLAHAIRQSADLIATPLGDPAVSDRFRGASEALADYQSALGAPEPGGRAEMAAGAAVELCLRRIIDVTRPFV
;
A
#
# COMPACT_ATOMS: atom_id res chain seq x y z
N MET A 1 -44.98 -12.40 44.67
CA MET A 1 -45.03 -13.31 43.49
C MET A 1 -44.20 -12.68 42.39
N GLY A 2 -43.25 -13.43 41.81
CA GLY A 2 -42.55 -13.08 40.56
C GLY A 2 -41.18 -12.43 40.72
N GLY A 3 -40.15 -13.24 40.99
CA GLY A 3 -38.75 -12.84 41.08
C GLY A 3 -38.00 -12.80 39.74
N SER A 4 -36.94 -12.00 39.75
CA SER A 4 -35.91 -11.76 38.72
C SER A 4 -35.19 -13.02 38.23
N GLN A 5 -34.97 -13.13 36.91
CA GLN A 5 -34.10 -14.14 36.30
C GLN A 5 -32.81 -13.51 35.76
N HIS A 6 -31.68 -13.94 36.33
CA HIS A 6 -30.35 -13.90 35.72
C HIS A 6 -30.03 -15.31 35.20
N PRO A 7 -29.36 -15.48 34.04
CA PRO A 7 -28.85 -16.78 33.63
C PRO A 7 -27.43 -17.01 34.19
N THR A 8 -27.32 -18.05 35.02
CA THR A 8 -26.09 -18.65 35.54
C THR A 8 -25.42 -19.54 34.48
N TRP A 9 -24.12 -19.35 34.24
CA TRP A 9 -23.27 -20.28 33.49
C TRP A 9 -22.91 -21.49 34.37
N ARG A 10 -23.26 -22.70 33.94
CA ARG A 10 -22.79 -23.96 34.54
C ARG A 10 -21.64 -24.53 33.72
N GLY A 11 -20.59 -24.93 34.43
CA GLY A 11 -19.40 -25.59 33.89
C GLY A 11 -19.62 -27.03 33.47
N VAL A 12 -18.67 -27.51 32.68
CA VAL A 12 -18.45 -28.93 32.36
C VAL A 12 -16.94 -29.15 32.50
N GLU A 13 -16.55 -29.92 33.52
CA GLU A 13 -15.19 -30.41 33.74
C GLU A 13 -15.06 -31.87 33.27
N GLY A 14 -13.99 -32.12 32.50
CA GLY A 14 -13.15 -33.34 32.49
C GLY A 14 -13.57 -34.55 31.63
N PRO A 15 -12.71 -35.58 31.49
CA PRO A 15 -11.23 -35.61 31.55
C PRO A 15 -10.62 -36.55 30.46
N LEU A 16 -9.32 -36.90 30.61
CA LEU A 16 -8.48 -37.87 29.86
C LEU A 16 -7.64 -37.34 28.68
N PHE A 17 -6.33 -37.18 28.90
CA PHE A 17 -5.32 -38.08 28.32
C PHE A 17 -3.97 -37.86 29.03
N ASP A 18 -3.43 -38.93 29.58
CA ASP A 18 -2.14 -39.02 30.26
C ASP A 18 -1.41 -40.27 29.73
N ARG A 19 -0.06 -40.27 29.71
CA ARG A 19 0.92 -41.34 29.34
C ARG A 19 1.35 -41.41 27.86
N LEU A 20 2.62 -41.57 27.44
CA LEU A 20 3.97 -41.95 27.97
C LEU A 20 4.98 -41.80 26.75
N PRO A 21 6.30 -42.12 26.80
CA PRO A 21 7.32 -42.10 27.85
C PRO A 21 8.65 -41.38 27.44
N ALA A 22 9.55 -41.24 28.43
CA ALA A 22 10.96 -40.89 28.26
C ALA A 22 11.81 -42.10 27.83
N ASP A 23 12.84 -41.85 27.01
CA ASP A 23 13.82 -42.84 26.53
C ASP A 23 15.17 -42.70 27.27
N PRO A 24 15.72 -43.77 27.87
CA PRO A 24 17.08 -43.81 28.42
C PRO A 24 18.00 -44.71 27.59
N GLY A 25 19.04 -44.17 26.95
CA GLY A 25 20.01 -45.04 26.28
C GLY A 25 21.13 -44.40 25.45
N ALA A 26 22.28 -44.14 26.09
CA ALA A 26 23.66 -44.36 25.58
C ALA A 26 24.07 -43.82 24.18
N ARG A 27 25.12 -43.01 23.99
CA ARG A 27 26.55 -43.32 24.16
C ARG A 27 27.44 -42.08 23.94
N LYS A 28 28.53 -41.95 24.70
CA LYS A 28 29.71 -41.12 24.37
C LYS A 28 30.57 -41.82 23.29
N PRO A 29 31.31 -41.05 22.49
CA PRO A 29 32.77 -41.04 22.58
C PRO A 29 33.28 -39.59 22.62
N GLY A 30 34.38 -39.22 23.25
CA GLY A 30 35.71 -39.81 23.27
C GLY A 30 36.66 -38.64 23.03
N VAL A 31 37.39 -38.24 24.08
CA VAL A 31 38.25 -37.06 24.11
C VAL A 31 39.63 -37.39 23.55
N HIS A 32 40.06 -36.65 22.53
CA HIS A 32 41.45 -36.28 22.24
C HIS A 32 41.37 -34.83 21.71
N GLY A 33 41.95 -33.77 22.26
CA GLY A 33 43.09 -33.65 23.14
C GLY A 33 44.13 -32.82 22.41
N THR A 34 44.09 -31.48 22.51
CA THR A 34 45.26 -30.60 22.37
C THR A 34 44.94 -29.19 22.88
N SER A 35 45.61 -28.87 23.98
CA SER A 35 46.06 -27.58 24.49
C SER A 35 45.65 -26.29 23.76
N SER A 36 44.94 -25.43 24.47
CA SER A 36 45.16 -23.99 24.39
C SER A 36 44.88 -23.35 25.74
N GLU A 37 45.92 -22.79 26.35
CA GLU A 37 45.87 -21.94 27.52
C GLU A 37 44.89 -20.79 27.30
N TYR A 38 43.83 -20.75 28.09
CA TYR A 38 43.12 -19.51 28.36
C TYR A 38 43.21 -19.22 29.85
N VAL A 39 44.14 -18.32 30.16
CA VAL A 39 44.28 -17.64 31.45
C VAL A 39 42.92 -17.05 31.81
N CYS A 40 42.32 -17.58 32.87
CA CYS A 40 41.05 -17.13 33.42
C CYS A 40 41.28 -15.84 34.21
N LEU A 41 41.24 -14.69 33.54
CA LEU A 41 41.10 -13.40 34.23
C LEU A 41 39.66 -13.29 34.72
N ARG A 42 39.45 -13.57 36.02
CA ARG A 42 38.23 -13.19 36.75
C ARG A 42 38.03 -11.68 36.64
N PRO A 43 36.93 -11.17 36.05
CA PRO A 43 36.52 -9.81 36.32
C PRO A 43 35.92 -9.78 37.72
N THR A 44 36.64 -9.12 38.63
CA THR A 44 36.18 -8.70 39.95
C THR A 44 34.84 -7.98 39.83
N GLY A 45 33.84 -8.50 40.55
CA GLY A 45 32.52 -7.92 40.62
C GLY A 45 32.55 -6.52 41.24
N ARG A 46 32.25 -5.51 40.42
CA ARG A 46 31.69 -4.20 40.80
C ARG A 46 31.63 -3.34 39.54
N GLU A 47 30.61 -3.53 38.69
CA GLU A 47 30.11 -2.52 37.72
C GLU A 47 28.97 -3.03 36.82
N VAL A 48 28.03 -3.81 37.35
CA VAL A 48 26.80 -4.14 36.61
C VAL A 48 25.59 -3.77 37.46
N ALA A 49 25.29 -2.48 37.55
CA ALA A 49 24.05 -2.01 38.19
C ALA A 49 23.61 -0.60 37.75
N ILE A 50 23.84 -0.16 36.51
CA ILE A 50 23.14 1.03 35.97
C ILE A 50 22.86 0.82 34.47
N ALA A 51 22.05 -0.18 34.10
CA ALA A 51 21.60 -0.33 32.72
C ALA A 51 20.32 -1.18 32.58
N GLU A 52 19.32 -0.99 33.45
CA GLU A 52 18.09 -1.79 33.39
C GLU A 52 16.76 -1.03 33.40
N HIS A 53 16.77 0.29 33.17
CA HIS A 53 15.52 1.09 33.13
C HIS A 53 15.14 1.71 31.78
N THR A 54 15.89 1.46 30.70
CA THR A 54 15.57 2.02 29.36
C THR A 54 14.99 1.01 28.37
N ARG A 55 14.77 -0.25 28.77
CA ARG A 55 14.22 -1.30 27.89
C ARG A 55 12.72 -1.23 27.56
N PRO A 56 11.80 -0.62 28.35
CA PRO A 56 10.38 -0.64 27.97
C PRO A 56 10.05 0.35 26.83
N LEU A 57 10.78 1.47 26.73
CA LEU A 57 10.51 2.51 25.72
C LEU A 57 10.88 2.06 24.30
N ARG A 58 11.97 1.28 24.15
CA ARG A 58 12.41 0.78 22.82
C ARG A 58 11.47 -0.29 22.25
N ARG A 59 10.81 -1.09 23.12
CA ARG A 59 9.78 -2.06 22.70
C ARG A 59 8.47 -1.36 22.31
N ALA A 60 8.07 -0.32 23.03
CA ALA A 60 6.90 0.48 22.66
C ALA A 60 7.06 1.15 21.29
N VAL A 61 8.23 1.73 21.01
CA VAL A 61 8.56 2.35 19.69
C VAL A 61 8.56 1.31 18.56
N SER A 62 9.01 0.08 18.83
CA SER A 62 8.99 -1.01 17.83
C SER A 62 7.59 -1.57 17.55
N TYR A 63 6.66 -1.49 18.52
CA TYR A 63 5.27 -1.88 18.33
C TYR A 63 4.49 -0.80 17.59
N THR A 64 4.69 0.49 17.92
CA THR A 64 4.09 1.60 17.17
C THR A 64 4.57 1.65 15.72
N ALA A 65 5.82 1.25 15.45
CA ALA A 65 6.35 1.12 14.09
C ALA A 65 5.67 -0.02 13.30
N ARG A 66 5.41 -1.17 13.92
CA ARG A 66 4.65 -2.28 13.27
C ARG A 66 3.16 -1.98 13.11
N LEU A 67 2.58 -1.19 14.01
CA LEU A 67 1.19 -0.72 13.94
C LEU A 67 1.01 0.36 12.87
N ALA A 68 2.05 1.16 12.58
CA ALA A 68 2.08 2.14 11.51
C ALA A 68 2.06 1.52 10.09
N ASP A 69 2.42 0.23 9.96
CA ASP A 69 2.30 -0.51 8.69
C ASP A 69 0.87 -1.01 8.42
N GLN A 70 -0.07 -0.86 9.38
CA GLN A 70 -1.48 -1.16 9.15
C GLN A 70 -2.26 0.10 8.79
N PRO A 71 -2.56 0.33 7.50
CA PRO A 71 -3.16 1.59 7.07
C PRO A 71 -4.58 1.82 7.61
N ARG A 72 -5.31 0.74 7.93
CA ARG A 72 -6.64 0.84 8.55
C ARG A 72 -6.56 1.34 10.00
N LEU A 73 -5.53 0.95 10.74
CA LEU A 73 -5.32 1.40 12.11
C LEU A 73 -4.95 2.88 12.15
N LEU A 74 -4.04 3.31 11.27
CA LEU A 74 -3.69 4.72 11.14
C LEU A 74 -4.90 5.59 10.75
N LEU A 75 -5.73 5.10 9.82
CA LEU A 75 -6.99 5.79 9.50
C LEU A 75 -7.89 5.88 10.74
N ALA A 76 -8.12 4.78 11.45
CA ALA A 76 -8.97 4.75 12.64
C ALA A 76 -8.48 5.73 13.74
N ILE A 77 -7.17 5.76 14.03
CA ILE A 77 -6.58 6.68 15.01
C ILE A 77 -6.80 8.13 14.57
N LYS A 78 -6.57 8.46 13.30
CA LYS A 78 -6.80 9.82 12.78
C LYS A 78 -8.26 10.22 12.86
N THR A 79 -9.16 9.32 12.45
CA THR A 79 -10.60 9.57 12.49
C THR A 79 -11.05 9.84 13.93
N SER A 80 -10.57 9.03 14.88
CA SER A 80 -10.85 9.22 16.30
C SER A 80 -10.32 10.56 16.81
N LEU A 81 -9.08 10.91 16.48
CA LEU A 81 -8.48 12.19 16.87
C LEU A 81 -9.21 13.38 16.23
N ALA A 82 -9.59 13.30 14.96
CA ALA A 82 -10.36 14.32 14.26
C ALA A 82 -11.74 14.51 14.90
N ALA A 83 -12.44 13.42 15.23
CA ALA A 83 -13.73 13.46 15.89
C ALA A 83 -13.64 14.10 17.29
N VAL A 84 -12.61 13.76 18.06
CA VAL A 84 -12.36 14.35 19.38
C VAL A 84 -12.03 15.84 19.27
N LEU A 85 -11.16 16.23 18.34
CA LEU A 85 -10.83 17.63 18.11
C LEU A 85 -12.06 18.42 17.64
N ALA A 86 -12.86 17.87 16.74
CA ALA A 86 -14.11 18.49 16.29
C ALA A 86 -15.09 18.67 17.45
N TRP A 87 -15.22 17.69 18.35
CA TRP A 87 -16.04 17.80 19.55
C TRP A 87 -15.60 18.95 20.46
N TYR A 88 -14.30 19.05 20.76
CA TYR A 88 -13.80 20.11 21.65
C TYR A 88 -13.78 21.50 21.01
N LEU A 89 -13.66 21.57 19.68
CA LEU A 89 -13.67 22.83 18.95
C LEU A 89 -15.09 23.31 18.60
N ALA A 90 -16.10 22.44 18.61
CA ALA A 90 -17.48 22.79 18.26
C ALA A 90 -18.07 23.93 19.12
N PRO A 91 -17.84 23.99 20.45
CA PRO A 91 -18.37 25.09 21.27
C PRO A 91 -17.74 26.47 21.00
N LEU A 92 -16.63 26.53 20.24
CA LEU A 92 -15.99 27.81 19.89
C LEU A 92 -16.66 28.50 18.69
N ILE A 93 -17.68 27.90 18.08
CA ILE A 93 -18.37 28.44 16.91
C ILE A 93 -19.38 29.50 17.39
N PRO A 94 -19.20 30.78 17.02
CA PRO A 94 -20.30 31.74 17.14
C PRO A 94 -21.41 31.28 16.18
N PHE A 95 -22.68 31.39 16.57
CA PHE A 95 -23.89 31.06 15.78
C PHE A 95 -24.50 29.65 15.90
N THR A 96 -24.02 28.78 16.79
CA THR A 96 -24.64 27.46 17.03
C THR A 96 -24.98 27.27 18.51
N GLU A 97 -26.18 26.76 18.81
CA GLU A 97 -26.55 26.41 20.19
C GLU A 97 -25.70 25.23 20.68
N ASP A 98 -25.23 25.29 21.92
CA ASP A 98 -24.37 24.26 22.54
C ASP A 98 -24.94 22.84 22.43
N GLN A 99 -26.27 22.72 22.35
CA GLN A 99 -27.02 21.46 22.29
C GLN A 99 -26.76 20.64 21.01
N TYR A 100 -26.22 21.24 19.94
CA TYR A 100 -26.00 20.58 18.64
C TYR A 100 -24.54 20.21 18.34
N SER A 101 -23.63 20.32 19.32
CA SER A 101 -22.19 20.05 19.15
C SER A 101 -21.84 18.63 18.68
N TYR A 102 -22.77 17.66 18.77
CA TYR A 102 -22.55 16.26 18.37
C TYR A 102 -22.48 16.02 16.86
N TYR A 103 -22.92 16.97 16.04
CA TYR A 103 -22.83 16.86 14.58
C TYR A 103 -21.43 17.18 14.04
N ALA A 104 -20.60 17.92 14.78
CA ALA A 104 -19.24 18.22 14.37
C ALA A 104 -18.34 16.96 14.30
N PRO A 105 -18.34 16.05 15.29
CA PRO A 105 -17.66 14.76 15.14
C PRO A 105 -18.18 13.92 13.99
N LEU A 106 -19.48 13.96 13.72
CA LEU A 106 -20.09 13.24 12.60
C LEU A 106 -19.58 13.80 11.26
N GLY A 107 -19.53 15.13 11.10
CA GLY A 107 -18.93 15.78 9.93
C GLY A 107 -17.47 15.39 9.75
N ALA A 108 -16.68 15.37 10.83
CA ALA A 108 -15.28 14.94 10.78
C ALA A 108 -15.13 13.45 10.40
N LEU A 109 -15.97 12.58 10.98
CA LEU A 109 -15.99 11.14 10.70
C LEU A 109 -16.30 10.83 9.23
N VAL A 110 -17.37 11.43 8.70
CA VAL A 110 -17.87 11.15 7.35
C VAL A 110 -16.91 11.67 6.27
N THR A 111 -16.16 12.71 6.58
CA THR A 111 -15.20 13.30 5.64
C THR A 111 -13.81 12.70 5.73
N MET A 112 -13.55 11.86 6.73
CA MET A 112 -12.24 11.27 6.93
C MET A 112 -11.98 10.16 5.90
N HIS A 113 -11.44 10.57 4.76
CA HIS A 113 -10.98 9.67 3.73
C HIS A 113 -9.46 9.59 3.65
N PRO A 114 -8.93 8.49 3.09
CA PRO A 114 -7.50 8.33 2.88
C PRO A 114 -6.82 9.48 2.11
N THR A 115 -7.50 10.13 1.16
CA THR A 115 -6.97 11.30 0.41
C THR A 115 -7.67 12.59 0.81
N ILE A 116 -6.95 13.71 0.78
CA ILE A 116 -7.51 15.04 1.06
C ILE A 116 -8.53 15.43 -0.03
N ALA A 117 -8.23 15.13 -1.30
CA ALA A 117 -9.13 15.37 -2.42
C ALA A 117 -10.48 14.67 -2.21
N ARG A 118 -10.43 13.38 -1.85
CA ARG A 118 -11.62 12.60 -1.59
C ARG A 118 -12.33 13.09 -0.34
N SER A 119 -11.59 13.44 0.72
CA SER A 119 -12.16 14.02 1.94
C SER A 119 -12.92 15.32 1.65
N ALA A 120 -12.35 16.19 0.83
CA ALA A 120 -12.96 17.46 0.41
C ALA A 120 -14.16 17.24 -0.54
N GLN A 121 -14.02 16.34 -1.52
CA GLN A 121 -15.10 15.98 -2.44
C GLN A 121 -16.29 15.39 -1.69
N VAL A 122 -16.04 14.40 -0.82
CA VAL A 122 -17.09 13.77 0.00
C VAL A 122 -17.68 14.78 0.97
N GLY A 123 -16.87 15.61 1.61
CA GLY A 123 -17.37 16.68 2.47
C GLY A 123 -18.27 17.65 1.74
N GLY A 124 -17.88 18.11 0.55
CA GLY A 124 -18.72 18.97 -0.29
C GLY A 124 -20.02 18.28 -0.74
N GLN A 125 -19.94 17.02 -1.13
CA GLN A 125 -21.10 16.20 -1.50
C GLN A 125 -22.08 16.05 -0.33
N VAL A 126 -21.58 15.72 0.86
CA VAL A 126 -22.37 15.58 2.09
C VAL A 126 -23.04 16.91 2.44
N LEU A 127 -22.31 18.02 2.43
CA LEU A 127 -22.88 19.35 2.71
C LEU A 127 -23.93 19.77 1.68
N MET A 128 -23.72 19.47 0.40
CA MET A 128 -24.71 19.70 -0.64
C MET A 128 -25.96 18.84 -0.43
N GLY A 129 -25.78 17.57 -0.04
CA GLY A 129 -26.85 16.67 0.31
C GLY A 129 -27.68 17.18 1.49
N LEU A 130 -27.01 17.60 2.57
CA LEU A 130 -27.65 18.22 3.73
C LEU A 130 -28.45 19.47 3.32
N ALA A 131 -27.86 20.37 2.54
CA ALA A 131 -28.51 21.60 2.12
C ALA A 131 -29.77 21.35 1.28
N LEU A 132 -29.71 20.40 0.34
CA LEU A 132 -30.87 19.98 -0.46
C LEU A 132 -31.95 19.33 0.41
N GLY A 133 -31.56 18.48 1.36
CA GLY A 133 -32.50 17.86 2.29
C GLY A 133 -33.19 18.87 3.18
N ILE A 134 -32.44 19.84 3.73
CA ILE A 134 -32.97 20.97 4.50
C ILE A 134 -33.98 21.76 3.65
N ALA A 135 -33.62 22.14 2.42
CA ALA A 135 -34.51 22.88 1.53
C ALA A 135 -35.81 22.11 1.23
N LEU A 136 -35.69 20.80 0.96
CA LEU A 136 -36.84 19.92 0.72
C LEU A 136 -37.75 19.83 1.96
N SER A 137 -37.16 19.73 3.14
CA SER A 137 -37.90 19.73 4.40
C SER A 137 -38.65 21.04 4.62
N LEU A 138 -38.03 22.20 4.36
CA LEU A 138 -38.70 23.50 4.50
C LEU A 138 -39.93 23.59 3.59
N CYS A 139 -39.86 23.06 2.37
CA CYS A 139 -41.02 22.91 1.49
C CYS A 139 -42.09 21.99 2.09
N GLY A 140 -41.69 20.88 2.70
CA GLY A 140 -42.60 19.97 3.42
C GLY A 140 -43.29 20.66 4.60
N ILE A 141 -42.57 21.45 5.39
CA ILE A 141 -43.10 22.23 6.50
C ILE A 141 -44.12 23.25 6.00
N ALA A 142 -43.84 23.93 4.89
CA ALA A 142 -44.80 24.83 4.27
C ALA A 142 -46.10 24.07 3.87
N ALA A 143 -45.99 22.86 3.32
CA ALA A 143 -47.14 22.02 3.00
C ALA A 143 -47.94 21.59 4.25
N LEU A 144 -47.28 21.31 5.38
CA LEU A 144 -47.97 21.07 6.65
C LEU A 144 -48.75 22.30 7.11
N ARG A 145 -48.18 23.50 6.98
CA ARG A 145 -48.87 24.77 7.31
C ARG A 145 -50.09 25.03 6.40
N LEU A 146 -50.10 24.49 5.19
CA LEU A 146 -51.23 24.51 4.26
C LEU A 146 -52.32 23.45 4.57
N GLY A 147 -52.14 22.63 5.63
CA GLY A 147 -53.12 21.66 6.09
C GLY A 147 -53.01 20.27 5.45
N VAL A 148 -51.91 19.96 4.76
CA VAL A 148 -51.69 18.61 4.19
C VAL A 148 -51.42 17.60 5.33
N PRO A 149 -52.00 16.39 5.28
CA PRO A 149 -51.75 15.37 6.31
C PRO A 149 -50.27 15.01 6.44
N GLY A 150 -49.78 14.92 7.68
CA GLY A 150 -48.35 14.74 7.95
C GLY A 150 -47.74 13.48 7.33
N GLY A 151 -48.47 12.37 7.30
CA GLY A 151 -48.01 11.14 6.65
C GLY A 151 -47.79 11.29 5.14
N VAL A 152 -48.61 12.11 4.47
CA VAL A 152 -48.45 12.38 3.03
C VAL A 152 -47.23 13.25 2.78
N VAL A 153 -47.05 14.32 3.57
CA VAL A 153 -45.87 15.19 3.48
C VAL A 153 -44.59 14.37 3.72
N LEU A 154 -44.58 13.55 4.77
CA LEU A 154 -43.44 12.69 5.10
C LEU A 154 -43.09 11.73 3.95
N GLY A 155 -44.09 11.05 3.39
CA GLY A 155 -43.89 10.13 2.26
C GLY A 155 -43.34 10.84 1.02
N VAL A 156 -43.87 12.03 0.70
CA VAL A 156 -43.40 12.84 -0.43
C VAL A 156 -41.98 13.33 -0.20
N VAL A 157 -41.66 13.88 0.98
CA VAL A 157 -40.32 14.38 1.30
C VAL A 157 -39.27 13.28 1.25
N ILE A 158 -39.56 12.10 1.81
CA ILE A 158 -38.63 10.96 1.74
C ILE A 158 -38.50 10.48 0.28
N GLY A 159 -39.62 10.29 -0.43
CA GLY A 159 -39.61 9.80 -1.81
C GLY A 159 -38.83 10.72 -2.75
N VAL A 160 -39.09 12.03 -2.67
CA VAL A 160 -38.35 13.05 -3.43
C VAL A 160 -36.89 13.11 -2.98
N GLY A 161 -36.61 13.01 -1.69
CA GLY A 161 -35.24 12.99 -1.16
C GLY A 161 -34.42 11.83 -1.69
N VAL A 162 -34.99 10.63 -1.78
CA VAL A 162 -34.34 9.44 -2.37
C VAL A 162 -34.14 9.61 -3.88
N LEU A 163 -35.14 10.15 -4.59
CA LEU A 163 -35.03 10.42 -6.03
C LEU A 163 -33.92 11.44 -6.34
N LEU A 164 -33.85 12.51 -5.55
CA LEU A 164 -32.78 13.50 -5.66
C LEU A 164 -31.42 12.92 -5.27
N GLY A 165 -31.37 12.06 -4.25
CA GLY A 165 -30.16 11.35 -3.83
C GLY A 165 -29.55 10.45 -4.90
N GLY A 166 -30.36 9.93 -5.83
CA GLY A 166 -29.90 9.13 -6.97
C GLY A 166 -29.15 9.90 -8.06
N TRP A 167 -29.04 11.23 -7.96
CA TRP A 167 -28.36 12.04 -8.97
C TRP A 167 -26.84 11.84 -8.91
N ARG A 168 -26.21 11.48 -10.04
CA ARG A 168 -24.74 11.24 -10.13
C ARG A 168 -23.86 12.37 -9.60
N LEU A 169 -24.35 13.61 -9.57
CA LEU A 169 -23.61 14.77 -9.06
C LEU A 169 -23.45 14.74 -7.52
N LEU A 170 -24.37 14.12 -6.80
CA LEU A 170 -24.36 14.07 -5.33
C LEU A 170 -23.39 13.02 -4.77
N GLY A 171 -23.09 11.96 -5.52
CA GLY A 171 -22.13 10.94 -5.09
C GLY A 171 -22.38 10.43 -3.67
N ALA A 172 -21.41 10.60 -2.77
CA ALA A 172 -21.52 10.18 -1.37
C ALA A 172 -22.54 10.98 -0.53
N GLY A 173 -22.99 12.13 -1.04
CA GLY A 173 -23.98 13.00 -0.42
C GLY A 173 -25.44 12.60 -0.69
N GLY A 174 -25.70 11.64 -1.58
CA GLY A 174 -27.06 11.25 -1.97
C GLY A 174 -27.91 10.78 -0.80
N ASP A 175 -27.37 9.87 0.01
CA ASP A 175 -28.06 9.33 1.20
C ASP A 175 -28.38 10.40 2.25
N TRP A 176 -27.57 11.47 2.28
CA TRP A 176 -27.73 12.57 3.21
C TRP A 176 -28.89 13.49 2.87
N VAL A 177 -29.37 13.50 1.62
CA VAL A 177 -30.53 14.31 1.21
C VAL A 177 -31.78 13.84 1.95
N ALA A 178 -32.11 12.56 1.85
CA ALA A 178 -33.28 11.98 2.49
C ALA A 178 -33.17 12.04 4.02
N LEU A 179 -31.98 11.76 4.55
CA LEU A 179 -31.71 11.76 5.99
C LEU A 179 -31.84 13.16 6.59
N ALA A 180 -31.24 14.19 5.97
CA ALA A 180 -31.39 15.58 6.41
C ALA A 180 -32.82 16.08 6.28
N ALA A 181 -33.51 15.74 5.17
CA ALA A 181 -34.90 16.13 4.98
C ALA A 181 -35.82 15.54 6.06
N LEU A 182 -35.60 14.27 6.41
CA LEU A 182 -36.34 13.60 7.48
C LEU A 182 -36.11 14.25 8.85
N PHE A 183 -34.83 14.48 9.21
CA PHE A 183 -34.50 15.03 10.53
C PHE A 183 -35.05 16.44 10.73
N VAL A 184 -34.93 17.30 9.72
CA VAL A 184 -35.46 18.68 9.79
C VAL A 184 -36.98 18.69 9.81
N LEU A 185 -37.63 17.79 9.05
CA LEU A 185 -39.09 17.72 9.00
C LEU A 185 -39.65 17.24 10.34
N LEU A 186 -38.95 16.30 11.00
CA LEU A 186 -39.32 15.83 12.33
C LEU A 186 -39.10 16.90 13.40
N ALA A 187 -38.07 17.74 13.24
CA ALA A 187 -37.81 18.89 14.10
C ALA A 187 -38.81 20.05 13.92
N ALA A 188 -39.71 19.99 12.94
CA ALA A 188 -40.69 21.05 12.63
C ALA A 188 -41.68 21.36 13.77
N GLY A 189 -41.83 20.47 14.75
CA GLY A 189 -42.63 20.72 15.95
C GLY A 189 -41.97 21.69 16.97
N GLY A 190 -40.69 22.02 16.78
CA GLY A 190 -39.93 22.97 17.59
C GLY A 190 -39.48 24.20 16.77
N ASP A 191 -38.18 24.49 16.77
CA ASP A 191 -37.56 25.52 15.92
C ASP A 191 -36.79 24.88 14.73
N PRO A 192 -37.47 24.59 13.61
CA PRO A 192 -36.84 23.97 12.44
C PRO A 192 -35.79 24.86 11.78
N GLU A 193 -35.90 26.19 11.90
CA GLU A 193 -34.95 27.12 11.30
C GLU A 193 -33.63 27.12 12.10
N GLY A 194 -33.72 27.25 13.43
CA GLY A 194 -32.56 27.14 14.32
C GLY A 194 -31.88 25.77 14.27
N PHE A 195 -32.67 24.69 14.19
CA PHE A 195 -32.15 23.33 14.00
C PHE A 195 -31.40 23.18 12.67
N SER A 196 -31.95 23.67 11.56
CA SER A 196 -31.35 23.53 10.23
C SER A 196 -30.01 24.27 10.13
N ILE A 197 -29.95 25.51 10.64
CA ILE A 197 -28.73 26.32 10.62
C ILE A 197 -27.67 25.67 11.50
N SER A 198 -28.04 25.23 12.71
CA SER A 198 -27.11 24.58 13.63
C SER A 198 -26.60 23.26 13.08
N TYR A 199 -27.47 22.43 12.50
CA TYR A 199 -27.11 21.15 11.90
C TYR A 199 -26.14 21.30 10.73
N LEU A 200 -26.44 22.20 9.79
CA LEU A 200 -25.58 22.45 8.64
C LEU A 200 -24.23 23.07 9.06
N GLY A 201 -24.27 24.07 9.95
CA GLY A 201 -23.09 24.79 10.41
C GLY A 201 -22.11 23.91 11.19
N THR A 202 -22.61 23.15 12.17
CA THR A 202 -21.78 22.23 12.98
C THR A 202 -21.20 21.10 12.13
N THR A 203 -21.99 20.53 11.21
CA THR A 203 -21.49 19.49 10.28
C THR A 203 -20.42 20.05 9.36
N ALA A 204 -20.62 21.24 8.78
CA ALA A 204 -19.64 21.92 7.93
C ALA A 204 -18.33 22.20 8.68
N PHE A 205 -18.42 22.63 9.94
CA PHE A 205 -17.25 22.79 10.77
C PHE A 205 -16.52 21.48 11.01
N GLY A 206 -17.26 20.41 11.34
CA GLY A 206 -16.73 19.05 11.46
C GLY A 206 -15.96 18.61 10.22
N VAL A 207 -16.54 18.84 9.03
CA VAL A 207 -15.89 18.59 7.74
C VAL A 207 -14.57 19.35 7.63
N VAL A 208 -14.54 20.64 7.96
CA VAL A 208 -13.33 21.47 7.90
C VAL A 208 -12.26 20.96 8.87
N VAL A 209 -12.64 20.63 10.10
CA VAL A 209 -11.71 20.07 11.10
C VAL A 209 -11.19 18.71 10.66
N GLY A 210 -12.04 17.83 10.12
CA GLY A 210 -11.64 16.53 9.57
C GLY A 210 -10.60 16.68 8.47
N ILE A 211 -10.85 17.58 7.51
CA ILE A 211 -9.91 17.89 6.43
C ILE A 211 -8.61 18.49 6.98
N ALA A 212 -8.67 19.42 7.93
CA ALA A 212 -7.51 20.05 8.53
C ALA A 212 -6.64 19.04 9.30
N VAL A 213 -7.26 18.15 10.05
CA VAL A 213 -6.59 17.07 10.78
C VAL A 213 -5.94 16.08 9.80
N ASN A 214 -6.65 15.70 8.74
CA ASN A 214 -6.10 14.85 7.68
C ASN A 214 -4.89 15.52 7.00
N LEU A 215 -4.95 16.84 6.81
CA LEU A 215 -3.85 17.64 6.26
C LEU A 215 -2.65 17.73 7.20
N ILE A 216 -2.87 17.89 8.52
CA ILE A 216 -1.83 18.18 9.51
C ILE A 216 -1.07 16.92 9.94
N ILE A 217 -1.77 15.81 10.21
CA ILE A 217 -1.23 14.75 11.06
C ILE A 217 -0.34 13.73 10.33
N VAL A 218 -0.54 13.41 9.05
CA VAL A 218 0.35 12.44 8.35
C VAL A 218 0.45 12.70 6.85
N PRO A 219 1.65 12.56 6.24
CA PRO A 219 1.79 12.45 4.80
C PRO A 219 0.99 11.27 4.21
N PRO A 220 0.66 11.29 2.92
CA PRO A 220 -0.09 10.23 2.28
C PRO A 220 0.63 8.89 2.44
N LEU A 221 0.01 7.93 3.14
CA LEU A 221 0.43 6.53 3.26
C LEU A 221 0.70 5.85 1.91
N TYR A 222 0.21 6.46 0.84
CA TYR A 222 0.34 6.04 -0.54
C TYR A 222 1.77 6.06 -1.07
N LEU A 223 2.63 7.00 -0.67
CA LEU A 223 4.02 7.02 -1.17
C LEU A 223 4.83 5.82 -0.67
N ARG A 224 4.59 5.37 0.58
CA ARG A 224 5.19 4.13 1.12
C ARG A 224 4.62 2.89 0.43
N ARG A 225 3.30 2.80 0.25
CA ARG A 225 2.68 1.69 -0.48
C ARG A 225 3.17 1.59 -1.93
N ALA A 226 3.30 2.71 -2.62
CA ALA A 226 3.86 2.76 -3.97
C ALA A 226 5.30 2.24 -3.95
N SER A 227 6.13 2.68 -3.00
CA SER A 227 7.51 2.16 -2.86
C SER A 227 7.55 0.65 -2.60
N GLU A 228 6.71 0.12 -1.70
CA GLU A 228 6.65 -1.32 -1.39
C GLU A 228 6.21 -2.14 -2.62
N ARG A 229 5.22 -1.65 -3.37
CA ARG A 229 4.75 -2.28 -4.61
C ARG A 229 5.80 -2.20 -5.72
N LEU A 230 6.53 -1.10 -5.83
CA LEU A 230 7.67 -0.98 -6.74
C LEU A 230 8.79 -1.96 -6.38
N SER A 231 9.05 -2.19 -5.08
CA SER A 231 10.00 -3.24 -4.64
C SER A 231 9.52 -4.63 -5.03
N ALA A 232 8.22 -4.94 -4.88
CA ALA A 232 7.66 -6.21 -5.32
C ALA A 232 7.81 -6.43 -6.84
N LEU A 233 7.58 -5.39 -7.66
CA LEU A 233 7.80 -5.46 -9.11
C LEU A 233 9.27 -5.70 -9.46
N ARG A 234 10.20 -4.99 -8.79
CA ARG A 234 11.63 -5.21 -8.94
C ARG A 234 12.02 -6.64 -8.61
N ASP A 235 11.50 -7.17 -7.51
CA ASP A 235 11.79 -8.52 -7.05
C ASP A 235 11.23 -9.57 -8.04
N ALA A 236 10.04 -9.33 -8.61
CA ALA A 236 9.47 -10.17 -9.68
C ALA A 236 10.35 -10.16 -10.95
N VAL A 237 10.75 -8.98 -11.44
CA VAL A 237 11.67 -8.85 -12.60
C VAL A 237 12.99 -9.57 -12.34
N THR A 238 13.56 -9.37 -11.14
CA THR A 238 14.82 -10.01 -10.73
C THR A 238 14.66 -11.53 -10.68
N GLY A 239 13.53 -12.02 -10.17
CA GLY A 239 13.20 -13.44 -10.14
C GLY A 239 13.19 -14.06 -11.53
N VAL A 240 12.46 -13.44 -12.48
CA VAL A 240 12.40 -13.92 -13.88
C VAL A 240 13.78 -13.95 -14.53
N LEU A 241 14.61 -12.91 -14.33
CA LEU A 241 15.96 -12.89 -14.89
C LEU A 241 16.89 -13.94 -14.26
N ARG A 242 16.76 -14.22 -12.96
CA ARG A 242 17.53 -15.28 -12.30
C ARG A 242 17.11 -16.66 -12.78
N ASP A 243 15.81 -16.91 -12.89
CA ASP A 243 15.27 -18.14 -13.46
C ASP A 243 15.75 -18.34 -14.90
N ALA A 244 15.82 -17.27 -15.70
CA ALA A 244 16.37 -17.30 -17.06
C ALA A 244 17.87 -17.61 -17.08
N ALA A 245 18.65 -17.00 -16.20
CA ALA A 245 20.08 -17.30 -16.09
C ALA A 245 20.33 -18.78 -15.74
N ASP A 246 19.55 -19.33 -14.82
CA ASP A 246 19.64 -20.73 -14.40
C ASP A 246 19.22 -21.68 -15.53
N ALA A 247 18.10 -21.40 -16.19
CA ALA A 247 17.62 -22.17 -17.33
C ALA A 247 18.60 -22.16 -18.53
N VAL A 248 19.21 -21.01 -18.81
CA VAL A 248 20.26 -20.90 -19.83
C VAL A 248 21.48 -21.72 -19.43
N ALA A 249 21.93 -21.64 -18.17
CA ALA A 249 23.11 -22.38 -17.71
C ALA A 249 22.91 -23.90 -17.79
N ASP A 250 21.71 -24.37 -17.44
CA ASP A 250 21.37 -25.80 -17.40
C ASP A 250 20.88 -26.37 -18.74
N ASP A 251 20.78 -25.53 -19.79
CA ASP A 251 20.24 -25.88 -21.12
C ASP A 251 18.80 -26.42 -21.04
N GLN A 252 17.97 -25.75 -20.22
CA GLN A 252 16.60 -26.14 -19.89
C GLN A 252 15.64 -24.95 -19.98
N LEU A 253 15.56 -24.34 -21.17
CA LEU A 253 14.59 -23.28 -21.45
C LEU A 253 13.21 -23.89 -21.75
N ASP A 254 12.30 -23.79 -20.77
CA ASP A 254 10.89 -24.21 -20.90
C ASP A 254 10.01 -23.01 -21.31
N PRO A 255 9.55 -22.93 -22.59
CA PRO A 255 8.79 -21.79 -23.09
C PRO A 255 7.47 -21.58 -22.34
N GLU A 256 6.77 -22.66 -21.96
CA GLU A 256 5.51 -22.59 -21.23
C GLU A 256 5.71 -22.01 -19.83
N ARG A 257 6.76 -22.43 -19.12
CA ARG A 257 7.13 -21.89 -17.81
C ARG A 257 7.43 -20.39 -17.89
N PHE A 258 8.23 -19.97 -18.87
CA PHE A 258 8.59 -18.56 -19.03
C PHE A 258 7.40 -17.71 -19.47
N ARG A 259 6.50 -18.24 -20.30
CA ARG A 259 5.27 -17.54 -20.66
C ARG A 259 4.39 -17.27 -19.43
N ALA A 260 4.21 -18.26 -18.56
CA ALA A 260 3.46 -18.09 -17.31
C ALA A 260 4.12 -17.05 -16.38
N ALA A 261 5.46 -17.07 -16.27
CA ALA A 261 6.20 -16.08 -15.49
C ALA A 261 6.08 -14.65 -16.06
N LEU A 262 6.05 -14.50 -17.39
CA LEU A 262 5.86 -13.21 -18.06
C LEU A 262 4.43 -12.67 -17.95
N ASP A 263 3.43 -13.55 -17.85
CA ASP A 263 2.04 -13.19 -17.60
C ASP A 263 1.86 -12.69 -16.16
N ASP A 264 2.39 -13.41 -15.17
CA ASP A 264 2.41 -12.99 -13.75
C ASP A 264 3.13 -11.65 -13.55
N LEU A 265 4.26 -11.45 -14.23
CA LEU A 265 4.96 -10.17 -14.26
C LEU A 265 4.10 -9.05 -14.85
N GLY A 266 3.31 -9.35 -15.89
CA GLY A 266 2.38 -8.40 -16.51
C GLY A 266 1.23 -7.99 -15.58
N GLU A 267 0.68 -8.95 -14.83
CA GLU A 267 -0.34 -8.69 -13.81
C GLU A 267 0.23 -7.85 -12.67
N THR A 268 1.40 -8.22 -12.16
CA THR A 268 2.12 -7.48 -11.10
C THR A 268 2.40 -6.04 -11.54
N ARG A 269 2.88 -5.83 -12.78
CA ARG A 269 3.09 -4.49 -13.34
C ARG A 269 1.79 -3.68 -13.36
N SER A 270 0.71 -4.26 -13.88
CA SER A 270 -0.59 -3.56 -13.99
C SER A 270 -1.11 -3.12 -12.63
N ALA A 271 -1.01 -3.99 -11.61
CA ALA A 271 -1.38 -3.68 -10.23
C ALA A 271 -0.53 -2.56 -9.61
N VAL A 272 0.75 -2.46 -9.99
CA VAL A 272 1.65 -1.40 -9.52
C VAL A 272 1.32 -0.07 -10.21
N THR A 273 1.05 -0.08 -11.52
CA THR A 273 0.64 1.12 -12.28
C THR A 273 -0.62 1.75 -11.68
N GLU A 274 -1.64 0.96 -11.37
CA GLU A 274 -2.88 1.45 -10.75
C GLU A 274 -2.61 2.16 -9.40
N VAL A 275 -1.74 1.58 -8.56
CA VAL A 275 -1.38 2.15 -7.26
C VAL A 275 -0.56 3.44 -7.40
N VAL A 276 0.34 3.50 -8.38
CA VAL A 276 1.15 4.70 -8.66
C VAL A 276 0.28 5.83 -9.21
N ASP A 277 -0.63 5.53 -10.13
CA ASP A 277 -1.56 6.52 -10.69
C ASP A 277 -2.50 7.07 -9.60
N GLU A 278 -3.05 6.21 -8.73
CA GLU A 278 -3.85 6.64 -7.58
C GLU A 278 -3.03 7.55 -6.63
N ALA A 279 -1.76 7.21 -6.39
CA ALA A 279 -0.86 8.02 -5.57
C ALA A 279 -0.59 9.38 -6.20
N ASP A 280 -0.44 9.43 -7.53
CA ASP A 280 -0.11 10.65 -8.26
C ASP A 280 -1.31 11.62 -8.36
N GLU A 281 -2.51 11.09 -8.59
CA GLU A 281 -3.77 11.83 -8.51
C GLU A 281 -3.99 12.42 -7.12
N SER A 282 -3.81 11.59 -6.09
CA SER A 282 -3.92 11.99 -4.68
C SER A 282 -2.96 13.13 -4.32
N ALA A 283 -1.77 13.10 -4.91
CA ALA A 283 -0.73 14.08 -4.65
C ALA A 283 -0.86 15.37 -5.50
N ARG A 284 -1.61 15.36 -6.61
CA ARG A 284 -1.99 16.61 -7.34
C ARG A 284 -2.95 17.47 -6.51
N ALA A 285 -3.80 16.85 -5.70
CA ALA A 285 -4.79 17.54 -4.88
C ALA A 285 -4.26 18.08 -3.53
N ASN A 286 -2.98 17.86 -3.20
CA ASN A 286 -2.43 18.25 -1.90
C ASN A 286 -1.66 19.60 -1.98
N PRO A 287 -2.08 20.65 -1.26
CA PRO A 287 -1.35 21.93 -1.21
C PRO A 287 0.05 21.82 -0.56
N ARG A 288 0.34 20.76 0.19
CA ARG A 288 1.69 20.45 0.71
C ARG A 288 2.62 19.78 -0.33
N ARG A 289 2.27 19.81 -1.63
CA ARG A 289 3.03 19.23 -2.76
C ARG A 289 4.54 19.46 -2.71
N ARG A 290 4.98 20.65 -2.28
CA ARG A 290 6.39 21.05 -2.27
C ARG A 290 7.27 20.27 -1.28
N ARG A 291 6.71 19.73 -0.19
CA ARG A 291 7.49 19.03 0.85
C ARG A 291 7.86 17.59 0.50
N HIS A 292 7.13 16.96 -0.42
CA HIS A 292 7.32 15.55 -0.83
C HIS A 292 7.54 15.43 -2.35
N GLN A 293 8.02 16.51 -2.98
CA GLN A 293 8.26 16.51 -4.41
C GLN A 293 9.42 15.58 -4.79
N GLU A 294 10.47 15.54 -3.97
CA GLU A 294 11.63 14.66 -4.17
C GLU A 294 11.25 13.18 -4.12
N GLU A 295 10.52 12.73 -3.08
CA GLU A 295 10.06 11.33 -2.95
C GLU A 295 9.16 10.90 -4.12
N ARG A 296 8.33 11.83 -4.64
CA ARG A 296 7.47 11.57 -5.81
C ARG A 296 8.27 11.45 -7.09
N GLU A 297 9.16 12.39 -7.34
CA GLU A 297 10.04 12.36 -8.51
C GLU A 297 10.91 11.11 -8.48
N GLU A 298 11.36 10.68 -7.30
CA GLU A 298 12.07 9.44 -7.12
C GLU A 298 11.21 8.21 -7.43
N ASN A 299 9.98 8.12 -6.89
CA ASN A 299 9.05 7.03 -7.19
C ASN A 299 8.63 6.99 -8.68
N ALA A 300 8.43 8.15 -9.32
CA ALA A 300 8.12 8.24 -10.74
C ALA A 300 9.31 7.77 -11.60
N ARG A 301 10.54 8.17 -11.25
CA ARG A 301 11.76 7.66 -11.89
C ARG A 301 11.89 6.15 -11.70
N ARG A 302 11.68 5.63 -10.49
CA ARG A 302 11.66 4.18 -10.17
C ARG A 302 10.67 3.43 -11.05
N MET A 303 9.45 3.94 -11.16
CA MET A 303 8.41 3.33 -11.97
C MET A 303 8.80 3.27 -13.44
N ALA A 304 9.19 4.41 -14.03
CA ALA A 304 9.59 4.47 -15.44
C ALA A 304 10.74 3.53 -15.77
N ALA A 305 11.70 3.38 -14.86
CA ALA A 305 12.79 2.43 -15.01
C ALA A 305 12.33 0.97 -14.94
N LEU A 306 11.55 0.62 -13.92
CA LEU A 306 11.03 -0.75 -13.75
C LEU A 306 10.11 -1.18 -14.88
N GLU A 307 9.26 -0.29 -15.40
CA GLU A 307 8.43 -0.56 -16.58
C GLU A 307 9.28 -0.89 -17.80
N ARG A 308 10.38 -0.14 -18.00
CA ARG A 308 11.29 -0.36 -19.10
C ARG A 308 12.11 -1.63 -18.90
N THR A 309 12.55 -1.92 -17.69
CA THR A 309 13.25 -3.17 -17.36
C THR A 309 12.33 -4.39 -17.53
N ALA A 310 11.07 -4.32 -17.10
CA ALA A 310 10.10 -5.40 -17.30
C ALA A 310 9.82 -5.65 -18.79
N PHE A 311 9.71 -4.58 -19.60
CA PHE A 311 9.58 -4.69 -21.05
C PHE A 311 10.81 -5.38 -21.67
N LEU A 312 12.02 -4.93 -21.32
CA LEU A 312 13.25 -5.53 -21.84
C LEU A 312 13.47 -6.95 -21.34
N THR A 313 13.00 -7.29 -20.13
CA THR A 313 13.03 -8.66 -19.61
C THR A 313 12.17 -9.58 -20.48
N ARG A 314 10.96 -9.14 -20.86
CA ARG A 314 10.12 -9.89 -21.80
C ARG A 314 10.81 -10.08 -23.15
N GLU A 315 11.36 -9.01 -23.72
CA GLU A 315 12.10 -9.06 -24.98
C GLU A 315 13.31 -10.02 -24.90
N LEU A 316 14.04 -10.03 -23.80
CA LEU A 316 15.13 -10.98 -23.55
C LEU A 316 14.64 -12.43 -23.51
N ILE A 317 13.57 -12.72 -22.76
CA ILE A 317 13.01 -14.06 -22.67
C ILE A 317 12.52 -14.54 -24.04
N ASP A 318 11.82 -13.70 -24.80
CA ASP A 318 11.34 -14.04 -26.14
C ASP A 318 12.51 -14.40 -27.07
N LEU A 319 13.62 -13.62 -27.02
CA LEU A 319 14.84 -13.92 -27.77
C LEU A 319 15.51 -15.22 -27.34
N LEU A 320 15.54 -15.53 -26.03
CA LEU A 320 16.10 -16.78 -25.51
C LEU A 320 15.28 -18.00 -25.95
N VAL A 321 13.95 -17.89 -25.93
CA VAL A 321 13.05 -18.95 -26.41
C VAL A 321 13.18 -19.15 -27.92
N GLU A 322 13.29 -18.08 -28.70
CA GLU A 322 13.51 -18.16 -30.16
C GLU A 322 14.87 -18.80 -30.50
N LEU A 323 15.89 -18.52 -29.69
CA LEU A 323 17.21 -19.14 -29.82
C LEU A 323 17.16 -20.65 -29.59
N GLU A 324 16.48 -21.09 -28.53
CA GLU A 324 16.33 -22.52 -28.20
C GLU A 324 15.49 -23.28 -29.24
N ALA A 325 14.44 -22.65 -29.79
CA ALA A 325 13.57 -23.27 -30.77
C ALA A 325 14.24 -23.47 -32.15
N SER A 326 15.40 -22.85 -32.38
CA SER A 326 16.10 -22.88 -33.65
C SER A 326 17.10 -24.04 -33.70
N ASP A 327 16.72 -25.17 -34.30
CA ASP A 327 17.58 -26.38 -34.44
C ASP A 327 18.95 -26.11 -35.11
N ASP A 328 19.06 -25.05 -35.93
CA ASP A 328 20.30 -24.65 -36.64
C ASP A 328 21.20 -23.71 -35.81
N VAL A 329 20.79 -23.31 -34.60
CA VAL A 329 21.44 -22.28 -33.79
C VAL A 329 21.66 -22.80 -32.36
N ALA A 330 22.79 -23.44 -32.11
CA ALA A 330 23.13 -23.99 -30.80
C ALA A 330 24.35 -23.28 -30.20
N LEU A 331 24.13 -22.50 -29.13
CA LEU A 331 25.23 -21.86 -28.41
C LEU A 331 26.17 -22.92 -27.82
N THR A 332 27.48 -22.73 -28.01
CA THR A 332 28.47 -23.54 -27.29
C THR A 332 28.31 -23.39 -25.77
N GLY A 333 28.57 -24.46 -25.00
CA GLY A 333 28.45 -24.42 -23.53
C GLY A 333 29.24 -23.28 -22.88
N ALA A 334 30.41 -22.94 -23.43
CA ALA A 334 31.23 -21.83 -22.94
C ALA A 334 30.61 -20.43 -23.20
N VAL A 335 29.84 -20.26 -24.28
CA VAL A 335 29.11 -19.02 -24.57
C VAL A 335 27.86 -18.94 -23.70
N ARG A 336 27.15 -20.06 -23.55
CA ARG A 336 25.98 -20.22 -22.68
C ARG A 336 26.27 -19.88 -21.21
N GLU A 337 27.37 -20.40 -20.65
CA GLU A 337 27.79 -20.07 -19.27
C GLU A 337 28.05 -18.57 -19.08
N ARG A 338 28.68 -17.90 -20.06
CA ARG A 338 28.93 -16.47 -20.01
C ARG A 338 27.65 -15.64 -20.17
N LEU A 339 26.73 -16.10 -21.03
CA LEU A 339 25.41 -15.49 -21.16
C LEU A 339 24.63 -15.57 -19.85
N ALA A 340 24.54 -16.76 -19.24
CA ALA A 340 23.92 -16.97 -17.94
C ALA A 340 24.54 -16.05 -16.87
N HIS A 341 25.88 -15.94 -16.86
CA HIS A 341 26.58 -15.03 -15.95
C HIS A 341 26.19 -13.56 -16.18
N ALA A 342 26.13 -13.09 -17.43
CA ALA A 342 25.74 -11.73 -17.77
C ALA A 342 24.28 -11.42 -17.38
N ILE A 343 23.35 -12.35 -17.60
CA ILE A 343 21.96 -12.24 -17.16
C ILE A 343 21.91 -12.13 -15.63
N ARG A 344 22.66 -12.97 -14.90
CA ARG A 344 22.68 -12.97 -13.43
C ARG A 344 23.24 -11.68 -12.84
N GLN A 345 24.31 -11.13 -13.41
CA GLN A 345 24.85 -9.83 -12.98
C GLN A 345 23.88 -8.69 -13.27
N SER A 346 23.18 -8.74 -14.40
CA SER A 346 22.12 -7.77 -14.74
C SER A 346 20.96 -7.83 -13.73
N ALA A 347 20.54 -9.04 -13.34
CA ALA A 347 19.53 -9.24 -12.31
C ALA A 347 19.97 -8.67 -10.95
N ASP A 348 21.21 -8.93 -10.54
CA ASP A 348 21.78 -8.40 -9.30
C ASP A 348 21.88 -6.87 -9.29
N LEU A 349 22.20 -6.26 -10.44
CA LEU A 349 22.18 -4.81 -10.61
C LEU A 349 20.76 -4.25 -10.40
N ILE A 350 19.75 -4.84 -11.04
CA ILE A 350 18.34 -4.43 -10.88
C ILE A 350 17.86 -4.62 -9.44
N ALA A 351 18.28 -5.69 -8.75
CA ALA A 351 17.93 -5.97 -7.37
C ALA A 351 18.46 -4.94 -6.38
N THR A 352 19.48 -4.17 -6.76
CA THR A 352 20.16 -3.25 -5.86
C THR A 352 19.23 -2.08 -5.48
N PRO A 353 19.02 -1.81 -4.18
CA PRO A 353 18.23 -0.66 -3.74
C PRO A 353 18.84 0.67 -4.21
N LEU A 354 17.98 1.67 -4.42
CA LEU A 354 18.44 3.01 -4.78
C LEU A 354 19.20 3.70 -3.66
N GLY A 355 20.31 4.34 -4.02
CA GLY A 355 21.21 4.99 -3.08
C GLY A 355 22.11 4.02 -2.31
N ASP A 356 22.12 2.72 -2.67
CA ASP A 356 23.10 1.78 -2.14
C ASP A 356 24.49 2.12 -2.71
N PRO A 357 25.52 2.32 -1.87
CA PRO A 357 26.88 2.62 -2.35
C PRO A 357 27.45 1.51 -3.26
N ALA A 358 26.91 0.29 -3.22
CA ALA A 358 27.33 -0.81 -4.07
C ALA A 358 26.82 -0.72 -5.52
N VAL A 359 25.90 0.21 -5.86
CA VAL A 359 25.30 0.30 -7.20
C VAL A 359 26.37 0.49 -8.29
N SER A 360 27.38 1.32 -8.06
CA SER A 360 28.46 1.54 -9.03
C SER A 360 29.31 0.28 -9.26
N ASP A 361 29.56 -0.49 -8.20
CA ASP A 361 30.31 -1.75 -8.29
C ASP A 361 29.50 -2.83 -9.02
N ARG A 362 28.19 -2.90 -8.76
CA ARG A 362 27.27 -3.81 -9.45
C ARG A 362 27.11 -3.45 -10.93
N PHE A 363 27.04 -2.16 -11.25
CA PHE A 363 26.97 -1.69 -12.64
C PHE A 363 28.22 -2.09 -13.43
N ARG A 364 29.40 -1.92 -12.81
CA ARG A 364 30.67 -2.37 -13.37
C ARG A 364 30.70 -3.88 -13.57
N GLY A 365 30.32 -4.67 -12.57
CA GLY A 365 30.27 -6.14 -12.68
C GLY A 365 29.35 -6.63 -13.80
N ALA A 366 28.17 -6.02 -13.97
CA ALA A 366 27.26 -6.34 -15.06
C ALA A 366 27.82 -5.95 -16.44
N SER A 367 28.50 -4.80 -16.53
CA SER A 367 29.15 -4.36 -17.77
C SER A 367 30.32 -5.26 -18.17
N GLU A 368 31.13 -5.69 -17.20
CA GLU A 368 32.24 -6.63 -17.41
C GLU A 368 31.74 -8.00 -17.86
N ALA A 369 30.72 -8.55 -17.19
CA ALA A 369 30.12 -9.83 -17.58
C ALA A 369 29.50 -9.80 -18.99
N LEU A 370 28.89 -8.67 -19.38
CA LEU A 370 28.37 -8.49 -20.73
C LEU A 370 29.50 -8.43 -21.77
N ALA A 371 30.60 -7.74 -21.48
CA ALA A 371 31.77 -7.69 -22.34
C ALA A 371 32.43 -9.07 -22.52
N ASP A 372 32.48 -9.87 -21.45
CA ASP A 372 32.97 -11.24 -21.49
C ASP A 372 32.09 -12.12 -22.39
N TYR A 373 30.77 -12.02 -22.28
CA TYR A 373 29.83 -12.69 -23.20
C TYR A 373 30.06 -12.25 -24.66
N GLN A 374 30.17 -10.94 -24.91
CA GLN A 374 30.43 -10.40 -26.25
C GLN A 374 31.74 -10.95 -26.85
N SER A 375 32.79 -11.04 -26.04
CA SER A 375 34.09 -11.57 -26.48
C SER A 375 34.00 -13.06 -26.87
N ALA A 376 33.13 -13.82 -26.20
CA ALA A 376 32.96 -15.24 -26.45
C ALA A 376 32.10 -15.55 -27.68
N LEU A 377 31.23 -14.63 -28.10
CA LEU A 377 30.50 -14.73 -29.38
C LEU A 377 31.44 -14.75 -30.60
N GLY A 378 32.65 -14.17 -30.48
CA GLY A 378 33.70 -14.28 -31.50
C GLY A 378 33.40 -13.56 -32.84
N ALA A 379 34.18 -13.90 -33.87
CA ALA A 379 34.03 -13.36 -35.23
C ALA A 379 33.22 -14.30 -36.13
N PRO A 380 32.60 -13.80 -37.21
CA PRO A 380 31.77 -14.62 -38.07
C PRO A 380 32.44 -15.81 -38.76
N GLU A 381 32.13 -17.01 -38.29
CA GLU A 381 32.44 -18.24 -39.02
C GLU A 381 31.46 -18.44 -40.20
N PRO A 382 31.91 -18.96 -41.36
CA PRO A 382 31.02 -19.26 -42.48
C PRO A 382 30.03 -20.37 -42.11
N GLY A 383 28.79 -19.99 -41.79
CA GLY A 383 27.71 -20.91 -41.41
C GLY A 383 26.92 -20.44 -40.18
N GLY A 384 27.55 -19.68 -39.26
CA GLY A 384 26.96 -19.25 -37.99
C GLY A 384 26.34 -17.85 -37.99
N ARG A 385 26.01 -17.27 -39.15
CA ARG A 385 25.49 -15.88 -39.24
C ARG A 385 24.18 -15.66 -38.47
N ALA A 386 23.30 -16.66 -38.44
CA ALA A 386 22.05 -16.58 -37.69
C ALA A 386 22.30 -16.64 -36.17
N GLU A 387 23.17 -17.53 -35.72
CA GLU A 387 23.58 -17.66 -34.32
C GLU A 387 24.20 -16.38 -33.77
N MET A 388 25.12 -15.76 -34.50
CA MET A 388 25.67 -14.47 -34.05
C MET A 388 24.64 -13.34 -34.08
N ALA A 389 23.71 -13.34 -35.04
CA ALA A 389 22.67 -12.31 -35.08
C ALA A 389 21.75 -12.42 -33.85
N ALA A 390 21.36 -13.63 -33.47
CA ALA A 390 20.56 -13.89 -32.27
C ALA A 390 21.36 -13.60 -30.99
N GLY A 391 22.62 -14.04 -30.91
CA GLY A 391 23.51 -13.75 -29.79
C GLY A 391 23.78 -12.25 -29.60
N ALA A 392 23.92 -11.50 -30.69
CA ALA A 392 24.05 -10.05 -30.69
C ALA A 392 22.74 -9.33 -30.31
N ALA A 393 21.57 -9.87 -30.69
CA ALA A 393 20.29 -9.33 -30.24
C ALA A 393 20.13 -9.46 -28.72
N VAL A 394 20.52 -10.61 -28.17
CA VAL A 394 20.55 -10.85 -26.72
C VAL A 394 21.55 -9.92 -26.02
N GLU A 395 22.75 -9.74 -26.58
CA GLU A 395 23.75 -8.78 -26.07
C GLU A 395 23.18 -7.35 -26.02
N LEU A 396 22.56 -6.90 -27.11
CA LEU A 396 21.98 -5.58 -27.21
C LEU A 396 20.81 -5.38 -26.23
N CYS A 397 20.00 -6.42 -26.00
CA CYS A 397 18.93 -6.39 -25.00
C CYS A 397 19.48 -6.26 -23.58
N LEU A 398 20.48 -7.08 -23.21
CA LEU A 398 21.16 -6.99 -21.92
C LEU A 398 21.84 -5.63 -21.70
N ARG A 399 22.49 -5.10 -22.74
CA ARG A 399 23.07 -3.76 -22.71
C ARG A 399 22.03 -2.69 -22.42
N ARG A 400 20.87 -2.77 -23.07
CA ARG A 400 19.74 -1.86 -22.81
C ARG A 400 19.23 -2.00 -21.38
N ILE A 401 19.17 -3.21 -20.83
CA ILE A 401 18.78 -3.45 -19.43
C ILE A 401 19.74 -2.73 -18.49
N ILE A 402 21.05 -2.90 -18.69
CA ILE A 402 22.09 -2.24 -17.88
C ILE A 402 22.00 -0.71 -18.03
N ASP A 403 21.89 -0.19 -19.25
CA ASP A 403 21.83 1.26 -19.51
C ASP A 403 20.59 1.94 -18.88
N VAL A 404 19.46 1.23 -18.78
CA VAL A 404 18.24 1.75 -18.11
C VAL A 404 18.44 1.95 -16.62
N THR A 405 19.35 1.20 -15.99
CA THR A 405 19.69 1.37 -14.57
C THR A 405 20.70 2.51 -14.32
N ARG A 406 21.35 3.03 -15.37
CA ARG A 406 22.37 4.09 -15.28
C ARG A 406 21.93 5.38 -14.56
N PRO A 407 20.69 5.89 -14.70
CA PRO A 407 20.25 7.10 -13.99
C PRO A 407 20.18 6.95 -12.46
N PHE A 408 20.38 5.72 -11.96
CA PHE A 408 20.27 5.34 -10.56
C PHE A 408 21.62 4.97 -9.92
N VAL A 409 22.68 4.93 -10.73
CA VAL A 409 24.09 4.80 -10.37
C VAL A 409 24.68 6.19 -10.19
#